data_AF-A0A966VIN8-F1
#
_entry.id   AF-A0A966VIN8-F1
#
_cell.length_a   1.000
_cell.length_b   1.000
_cell.length_c   1.000
_cell.angle_alpha   90.00
_cell.angle_beta   90.00
_cell.angle_gamma   90.00
#
_symmetry.space_group_name_H-M   'P 1'
#
loop_
_entity.id
_entity.type
_entity.pdbx_description
1 polymer ?
#
loop_
_entity_poly.entity_id
_entity_poly.type
_entity_poly.pdbx_seq_one_letter_code
_entity_poly.pdbx_strand_id
1 'polypeptide(L)' 'MAVFTYSARQALFDSAAPYRLKARTASYFIIPDKDYEKVGKVNNVCFEEGLVYFKEKWFLYYGIDDSKIAVAVFDPFQS' A
#
# COMPACT_ATOMS: atom_id res chain seq x y z
N MET A 1 16.22 3.02 0.97
CA MET A 1 15.25 2.48 1.95
C MET A 1 16.04 1.93 3.12
N ALA A 2 15.59 2.18 4.34
CA ALA A 2 16.27 1.71 5.54
C ALA A 2 16.18 0.17 5.64
N VAL A 3 17.11 -0.43 6.39
CA VAL A 3 17.08 -1.86 6.73
C VAL A 3 15.79 -2.13 7.52
N PHE A 4 14.97 -3.09 7.08
CA PHE A 4 13.61 -3.41 7.58
C PHE A 4 12.50 -2.38 7.22
N THR A 5 12.23 -2.18 5.93
CA THR A 5 11.08 -1.38 5.46
C THR A 5 9.99 -2.28 4.87
N TYR A 6 8.74 -2.16 5.34
CA TYR A 6 7.57 -2.74 4.69
C TYR A 6 7.00 -1.75 3.68
N SER A 7 6.78 -2.21 2.46
CA SER A 7 6.27 -1.39 1.35
C SER A 7 5.51 -2.28 0.37
N ALA A 8 4.36 -1.81 -0.13
CA ALA A 8 3.58 -2.62 -1.05
C ALA A 8 3.99 -2.50 -2.51
N ARG A 9 3.75 -3.62 -3.19
CA ARG A 9 3.79 -3.79 -4.63
C ARG A 9 2.51 -4.48 -5.07
N GLN A 10 2.18 -4.36 -6.35
CA GLN A 10 1.01 -5.02 -6.93
C GLN A 10 1.46 -6.22 -7.77
N ALA A 11 0.71 -7.30 -7.65
CA ALA A 11 0.87 -8.51 -8.44
C ALA A 11 -0.43 -8.81 -9.18
N LEU A 12 -0.33 -8.99 -10.50
CA LEU A 12 -1.44 -9.32 -11.37
C LEU A 12 -1.42 -10.83 -11.66
N PHE A 13 -2.49 -11.52 -11.28
CA PHE A 13 -2.67 -12.94 -11.52
C PHE A 13 -3.63 -13.20 -12.69
N ASP A 14 -3.57 -14.40 -13.25
CA ASP A 14 -4.48 -14.84 -14.29
C ASP A 14 -5.90 -15.06 -13.72
N SER A 15 -6.91 -14.46 -14.35
CA SER A 15 -8.30 -14.56 -13.92
C SER A 15 -8.90 -15.96 -14.06
N ALA A 16 -8.40 -16.78 -14.99
CA ALA A 16 -8.85 -18.16 -15.18
C ALA A 16 -7.99 -19.17 -14.40
N ALA A 17 -6.75 -18.79 -14.06
CA ALA A 17 -5.81 -19.61 -13.29
C ALA A 17 -5.13 -18.76 -12.20
N PRO A 18 -5.78 -18.53 -11.03
CA PRO A 18 -5.36 -17.52 -10.05
C PRO A 18 -4.01 -17.78 -9.39
N TYR A 19 -3.47 -18.99 -9.49
CA TYR A 19 -2.12 -19.32 -9.05
C TYR A 19 -1.02 -18.81 -10.02
N ARG A 20 -1.40 -18.44 -11.25
CA ARG A 20 -0.46 -18.02 -12.30
C ARG A 20 -0.23 -16.51 -12.22
N LEU A 21 0.96 -16.11 -11.79
CA LEU A 21 1.42 -14.73 -11.84
C LEU A 21 1.64 -14.29 -13.30
N LYS A 22 1.02 -13.17 -13.71
CA LYS A 22 1.18 -12.57 -15.05
C LYS A 22 2.16 -11.42 -15.04
N ALA A 23 2.08 -10.55 -14.03
CA ALA A 23 2.94 -9.38 -13.90
C ALA A 23 3.08 -8.95 -12.44
N ARG A 24 4.14 -8.22 -12.14
CA ARG A 24 4.38 -7.61 -10.82
C ARG A 24 5.05 -6.25 -11.01
N THR A 25 4.71 -5.26 -10.21
CA THR A 25 5.33 -3.93 -10.31
C THR A 25 6.84 -4.00 -9.98
N ALA A 26 7.64 -3.26 -10.75
CA ALA A 26 9.10 -3.19 -10.56
C ALA A 26 9.47 -2.37 -9.31
N SER A 27 8.67 -1.35 -9.00
CA SER A 27 8.79 -0.45 -7.85
C SER A 27 7.62 -0.58 -6.88
N TYR A 28 7.78 0.05 -5.72
CA TYR A 28 6.77 0.19 -4.69
C TYR A 28 5.80 1.33 -5.04
N PHE A 29 4.51 1.16 -4.74
CA PHE A 29 3.52 2.22 -4.94
C PHE A 29 3.14 2.92 -3.63
N ILE A 30 3.38 2.27 -2.49
CA ILE A 30 3.39 2.88 -1.16
C ILE A 30 4.78 2.68 -0.56
N ILE A 31 5.36 3.78 -0.10
CA ILE A 31 6.58 3.81 0.69
C ILE A 31 6.33 4.77 1.87
N PRO A 32 6.95 4.53 3.04
CA PRO A 32 6.91 5.50 4.13
C PRO A 32 7.66 6.75 3.70
N ASP A 33 6.92 7.78 3.27
CA ASP A 33 7.48 9.03 2.76
C ASP A 33 7.16 10.22 3.66
N LYS A 34 6.16 10.10 4.53
CA LYS A 34 5.82 11.15 5.48
C LYS A 34 6.54 10.97 6.81
N ASP A 35 6.79 12.08 7.51
CA ASP A 35 7.54 12.07 8.78
C ASP A 35 6.86 11.21 9.85
N TYR A 36 5.52 11.13 9.82
CA TYR A 36 4.74 10.28 10.71
C TYR A 36 4.81 8.77 10.39
N GLU A 37 5.33 8.39 9.21
CA GLU A 37 5.55 7.00 8.77
C GLU A 37 6.99 6.54 9.03
N LYS A 38 7.91 7.50 9.22
CA LYS A 38 9.34 7.28 9.40
C LYS A 38 9.76 7.18 10.88
N VAL A 39 8.95 7.67 11.81
CA VAL A 39 9.28 7.73 13.25
C VAL A 39 8.20 7.05 14.09
N GLY A 40 8.52 5.89 14.67
CA GLY A 40 7.61 5.04 15.45
C GLY A 40 8.32 4.04 16.38
N LYS A 41 7.58 3.16 17.07
CA LYS A 41 8.10 2.00 17.84
C LYS A 41 8.75 0.93 16.94
N VAL A 42 8.28 0.77 15.70
CA VAL A 42 8.85 -0.03 14.62
C VAL A 42 8.95 0.88 13.39
N ASN A 43 10.16 1.35 13.10
CA ASN A 43 10.37 2.28 12.00
C ASN A 43 10.08 1.63 10.63
N ASN A 44 9.52 2.40 9.69
CA ASN A 44 9.34 2.05 8.27
C ASN A 44 8.31 0.96 7.95
N VAL A 45 7.16 0.95 8.65
CA VAL A 45 6.05 0.03 8.36
C VAL A 45 4.89 0.77 7.70
N CYS A 46 4.57 0.38 6.46
CA CYS A 46 3.26 0.58 5.86
C CYS A 46 2.70 -0.82 5.57
N PHE A 47 1.57 -1.16 6.21
CA PHE A 47 0.93 -2.46 6.05
C PHE A 47 -0.51 -2.28 5.62
N GLU A 48 -0.80 -2.59 4.36
CA GLU A 48 -2.10 -2.38 3.73
C GLU A 48 -3.09 -3.46 4.12
N GLU A 49 -4.20 -3.07 4.77
CA GLU A 49 -5.18 -4.02 5.30
C GLU A 49 -6.60 -3.84 4.73
N GLY A 50 -6.90 -2.69 4.11
CA GLY A 50 -8.23 -2.42 3.57
C GLY A 50 -8.23 -1.58 2.30
N LEU A 51 -8.88 -2.08 1.24
CA LEU A 51 -9.13 -1.33 0.02
C LEU A 51 -10.64 -1.21 -0.22
N VAL A 52 -11.15 0.02 -0.24
CA VAL A 52 -12.58 0.31 -0.38
C VAL A 52 -12.82 1.25 -1.56
N TYR A 53 -13.75 0.88 -2.44
CA TYR A 53 -14.26 1.78 -3.46
C TYR A 53 -15.50 2.51 -2.93
N PHE A 54 -15.42 3.82 -2.77
CA PHE A 54 -16.51 4.64 -2.22
C PHE A 54 -16.57 5.98 -2.92
N LYS A 55 -17.77 6.43 -3.31
CA LYS A 55 -17.96 7.72 -4.00
C LYS A 55 -16.96 7.95 -5.14
N GLU A 56 -16.81 6.93 -5.99
CA GLU A 56 -15.95 6.95 -7.19
C GLU A 56 -14.44 7.05 -6.93
N LYS A 57 -13.99 6.88 -5.68
CA LYS A 57 -12.58 6.92 -5.28
C LYS A 57 -12.17 5.63 -4.58
N TRP A 58 -10.89 5.32 -4.67
CA TRP A 58 -10.26 4.22 -3.94
C TRP A 58 -9.65 4.73 -2.64
N PHE A 59 -10.04 4.12 -1.53
CA PHE A 59 -9.49 4.39 -0.20
C PHE A 59 -8.68 3.18 0.24
N LEU A 60 -7.38 3.36 0.41
CA LEU A 60 -6.46 2.35 0.89
C LEU A 60 -6.09 2.66 2.34
N TYR A 61 -6.62 1.87 3.26
CA TYR A 61 -6.32 1.92 4.69
C TYR A 61 -5.10 1.06 4.98
N TYR A 62 -4.12 1.67 5.65
CA TYR A 62 -2.87 1.01 6.00
C TYR A 62 -2.46 1.31 7.44
N GLY A 63 -1.94 0.30 8.12
CA GLY A 63 -1.33 0.42 9.42
C GLY A 63 0.02 1.13 9.31
N ILE A 64 0.26 2.01 10.29
CA ILE A 64 1.54 2.67 10.51
C ILE A 64 1.97 2.33 11.93
N ASP A 65 3.19 1.81 12.06
CA ASP A 65 3.86 1.62 13.34
C ASP A 65 3.05 0.82 14.38
N ASP A 66 2.29 -0.20 13.94
CA ASP A 66 1.40 -1.06 14.76
C ASP A 66 0.51 -0.30 15.76
N SER A 67 0.25 0.99 15.52
CA SER A 67 -0.35 1.89 16.51
C SER A 67 -1.34 2.88 15.91
N LYS A 68 -1.25 3.15 14.60
CA LYS A 68 -2.11 4.11 13.91
C LYS A 68 -2.60 3.54 12.59
N ILE A 69 -3.75 4.04 12.13
CA ILE A 69 -4.30 3.75 10.82
C ILE A 69 -4.26 5.04 10.02
N ALA A 70 -3.73 4.98 8.79
CA ALA A 70 -3.80 6.04 7.81
C ALA A 70 -4.61 5.61 6.59
N VAL A 71 -4.94 6.59 5.74
CA VAL A 71 -5.68 6.36 4.50
C VAL A 71 -5.02 7.12 3.35
N ALA A 72 -4.75 6.41 2.26
CA ALA A 72 -4.39 6.99 0.97
C ALA A 72 -5.62 6.98 0.07
N VAL A 73 -5.88 8.08 -0.64
CA VAL A 73 -7.02 8.21 -1.55
C VAL A 73 -6.52 8.34 -2.97
N PHE A 74 -6.99 7.45 -3.86
CA PHE A 74 -6.76 7.54 -5.29
C PHE A 74 -8.08 7.87 -6.00
N ASP A 75 -8.08 8.97 -6.74
CA ASP A 75 -9.17 9.36 -7.62
C ASP A 75 -8.84 8.95 -9.06
N PRO A 76 -9.50 7.92 -9.62
CA PRO A 76 -9.20 7.43 -10.96
C PRO A 76 -9.61 8.42 -12.06
N PHE A 77 -10.36 9.47 -11.74
CA PHE A 77 -10.85 10.47 -12.70
C PHE A 77 -10.14 11.83 -12.57
N GLN A 78 -9.20 11.96 -11.63
CA GLN A 78 -8.43 13.18 -11.39
C GLN A 78 -6.94 12.87 -11.59
N SER A 79 -6.40 13.25 -12.76
CA SER A 79 -5.00 13.06 -13.15
C SER A 79 -4.06 14.11 -12.54
#